data_AF-A0A5J4PFM8-F1
#
_entry.id   AF-A0A5J4PFM8-F1
#
_cell.length_a   1.000
_cell.length_b   1.000
_cell.length_c   1.000
_cell.angle_alpha   90.00
_cell.angle_beta   90.00
_cell.angle_gamma   90.00
#
_symmetry.space_group_name_H-M   'P 1'
#
loop_
_entity.id
_entity.type
_entity.pdbx_description
1 polymer ?
#
loop_
_entity_poly.entity_id
_entity_poly.type
_entity_poly.pdbx_seq_one_letter_code
_entity_poly.pdbx_strand_id
1 'polypeptide(L)' 'GVESGKMADAGIHKGFIVLKANNQPIRKVENLEDVLKEAAKSPDQVVFITGIYPSGKRANYAIDLTQE' A
#
# COMPACT_ATOMS: atom_id res chain seq x y z
N GLY A 1 0.95 -1.57 11.16
CA GLY A 1 0.37 -2.88 10.78
C GLY A 1 -0.96 -2.67 10.06
N VAL A 2 -1.62 -3.73 9.58
CA VAL A 2 -2.98 -3.62 8.98
C VAL A 2 -4.10 -3.53 10.02
N GLU A 3 -3.79 -3.74 11.30
CA GLU A 3 -4.72 -3.58 12.42
C GLU A 3 -4.56 -2.20 13.11
N SER A 4 -3.47 -1.48 12.81
CA SER A 4 -3.18 -0.14 13.32
C SER A 4 -2.11 0.58 12.48
N GLY A 5 -2.35 1.84 12.11
CA GLY A 5 -1.44 2.69 11.33
C GLY A 5 -1.92 3.00 9.91
N LYS A 6 -1.09 3.67 9.12
CA LYS A 6 -1.43 4.29 7.81
C LYS A 6 -2.22 3.41 6.82
N MET A 7 -1.98 2.09 6.83
CA MET A 7 -2.74 1.16 5.98
C MET A 7 -4.19 0.99 6.46
N ALA A 8 -4.40 0.87 7.78
CA ALA A 8 -5.74 0.83 8.37
C ALA A 8 -6.47 2.16 8.18
N ASP A 9 -5.75 3.29 8.33
CA ASP A 9 -6.29 4.64 8.14
C ASP A 9 -6.75 4.85 6.68
N ALA A 10 -6.02 4.27 5.72
CA ALA A 10 -6.42 4.25 4.31
C ALA A 10 -7.59 3.28 4.00
N GLY A 11 -8.11 2.56 4.99
CA GLY A 11 -9.20 1.59 4.82
C GLY A 11 -8.74 0.21 4.35
N ILE A 12 -7.46 -0.13 4.48
CA ILE A 12 -6.95 -1.48 4.21
C ILE A 12 -7.14 -2.33 5.46
N HIS A 13 -7.80 -3.47 5.28
CA HIS A 13 -8.12 -4.40 6.35
C HIS A 13 -7.37 -5.72 6.12
N LYS A 14 -7.29 -6.54 7.18
CA LYS A 14 -6.66 -7.86 7.13
C LYS A 14 -7.19 -8.71 5.97
N GLY A 15 -6.28 -9.43 5.32
CA GLY A 15 -6.58 -10.29 4.18
C GLY A 15 -6.44 -9.60 2.82
N PHE A 16 -6.15 -8.30 2.77
CA PHE A 16 -5.85 -7.64 1.51
C PHE A 16 -4.54 -8.14 0.90
N ILE A 17 -4.61 -8.63 -0.34
CA ILE A 17 -3.46 -9.14 -1.10
C ILE A 17 -3.00 -8.04 -2.05
N VAL A 18 -1.82 -7.49 -1.78
CA VAL A 18 -1.21 -6.45 -2.63
C VAL A 18 -0.73 -7.07 -3.93
N LEU A 19 -1.12 -6.47 -5.05
CA LEU A 19 -0.70 -6.91 -6.40
C LEU A 19 0.23 -5.89 -7.05
N LYS A 20 0.00 -4.60 -6.81
CA LYS A 20 0.81 -3.50 -7.33
C LYS A 20 0.94 -2.36 -6.32
N ALA A 21 2.06 -1.66 -6.35
CA ALA A 21 2.26 -0.41 -5.65
C ALA A 21 2.93 0.61 -6.59
N ASN A 22 2.42 1.83 -6.69
CA ASN A 22 2.90 2.88 -7.62
C ASN A 22 3.14 2.36 -9.04
N ASN A 23 2.17 1.60 -9.57
CA ASN A 23 2.21 0.96 -10.88
C ASN A 23 3.29 -0.13 -11.08
N GLN A 24 4.02 -0.51 -10.04
CA GLN A 24 4.98 -1.60 -10.05
C GLN A 24 4.35 -2.90 -9.52
N PRO A 25 4.54 -4.05 -10.19
CA PRO A 25 4.04 -5.34 -9.71
C PRO A 25 4.81 -5.79 -8.46
N ILE A 26 4.09 -6.10 -7.40
CA ILE A 26 4.67 -6.55 -6.13
C ILE A 26 4.54 -8.07 -6.06
N ARG A 27 5.67 -8.76 -6.09
CA ARG A 27 5.73 -10.23 -5.98
C ARG A 27 6.39 -10.72 -4.70
N LYS A 28 7.15 -9.85 -4.05
CA LYS A 28 7.87 -10.10 -2.80
C LYS A 28 7.70 -8.91 -1.86
N VAL A 29 7.84 -9.18 -0.57
CA VAL A 29 7.78 -8.15 0.47
C VAL A 29 8.87 -7.10 0.26
N GLU A 30 10.07 -7.52 -0.13
CA GLU A 30 11.21 -6.61 -0.41
C GLU A 30 10.85 -5.53 -1.44
N ASN A 31 10.11 -5.87 -2.51
CA ASN A 31 9.72 -4.89 -3.53
C ASN A 31 8.75 -3.84 -2.99
N LEU A 32 7.94 -4.19 -2.00
CA LEU A 32 7.04 -3.24 -1.36
C LEU A 32 7.82 -2.24 -0.51
N GLU A 33 8.84 -2.70 0.22
CA GLU A 33 9.71 -1.82 1.02
C GLU A 33 10.44 -0.80 0.15
N ASP A 34 10.94 -1.21 -1.01
CA ASP A 34 11.62 -0.31 -1.94
C ASP A 34 10.66 0.77 -2.46
N VAL A 35 9.43 0.40 -2.84
CA VAL A 35 8.41 1.37 -3.27
C VAL A 35 8.04 2.35 -2.16
N LEU A 36 7.93 1.88 -0.92
CA LEU A 36 7.66 2.73 0.24
C LEU A 36 8.80 3.73 0.49
N LYS A 37 10.06 3.29 0.41
CA LYS A 37 11.23 4.16 0.57
C LYS A 37 11.30 5.23 -0.52
N GLU A 38 11.01 4.86 -1.77
CA GLU A 38 11.01 5.82 -2.88
C GLU A 38 9.84 6.80 -2.77
N ALA A 39 8.65 6.34 -2.37
CA ALA A 39 7.51 7.21 -2.15
C ALA A 39 7.73 8.19 -0.98
N ALA A 40 8.40 7.77 0.10
CA ALA A 40 8.73 8.66 1.21
C ALA A 40 9.68 9.81 0.81
N LYS A 41 10.45 9.64 -0.26
CA LYS A 41 11.31 10.69 -0.85
C LYS A 41 10.57 11.58 -1.84
N SER A 42 9.37 11.20 -2.26
CA SER A 42 8.53 12.01 -3.16
C SER A 42 7.97 13.22 -2.39
N PRO A 43 7.77 14.37 -3.07
CA PRO A 43 7.17 15.55 -2.45
C PRO A 43 5.80 15.29 -1.83
N ASP A 44 5.00 14.44 -2.46
CA ASP A 44 3.63 14.15 -2.03
C ASP A 44 3.59 13.07 -0.95
N GLN A 45 4.65 12.26 -0.81
CA GLN A 45 4.74 11.16 0.15
C GLN A 45 3.56 10.17 0.09
N VAL A 46 2.93 9.98 -1.07
CA VAL A 46 1.79 9.06 -1.25
C VAL A 46 2.23 7.75 -1.92
N VAL A 47 1.65 6.63 -1.46
CA VAL A 47 1.72 5.32 -2.14
C VAL A 47 0.35 4.88 -2.61
N PHE A 48 0.23 4.57 -3.89
CA PHE A 48 -0.95 3.93 -4.47
C PHE A 48 -0.79 2.42 -4.44
N ILE A 49 -1.67 1.73 -3.73
CA ILE A 49 -1.70 0.27 -3.66
C ILE A 49 -2.93 -0.27 -4.38
N THR A 50 -2.71 -1.19 -5.31
CA THR A 50 -3.76 -2.01 -5.93
C THR A 50 -3.67 -3.43 -5.41
N GLY A 51 -4.81 -3.98 -5.03
CA GLY A 51 -4.87 -5.35 -4.55
C GLY A 51 -6.25 -5.97 -4.66
N ILE A 52 -6.37 -7.15 -4.06
CA ILE A 52 -7.57 -7.97 -4.08
C ILE A 52 -7.80 -8.58 -2.70
N TYR A 53 -9.06 -8.64 -2.29
CA TYR A 53 -9.47 -9.39 -1.10
C TYR A 53 -9.69 -10.87 -1.45
N PRO A 54 -9.64 -11.80 -0.47
CA PRO A 54 -9.85 -13.22 -0.74
C PRO A 54 -11.24 -13.53 -1.32
N SER A 55 -12.20 -12.62 -1.12
CA SER A 55 -13.53 -12.64 -1.76
C SER A 55 -13.50 -12.38 -3.28
N GLY A 56 -12.36 -12.00 -3.85
CA GLY A 56 -12.21 -11.60 -5.25
C GLY A 56 -12.44 -10.10 -5.51
N LYS A 57 -12.86 -9.32 -4.50
CA LYS A 57 -13.08 -7.88 -4.63
C LYS A 57 -11.75 -7.16 -4.82
N ARG A 58 -11.59 -6.44 -5.94
CA ARG A 58 -10.44 -5.58 -6.22
C ARG A 58 -10.64 -4.20 -5.58
N ALA A 59 -9.56 -3.63 -5.08
CA ALA A 59 -9.56 -2.28 -4.51
C ALA A 59 -8.25 -1.55 -4.80
N ASN A 60 -8.33 -0.22 -4.85
CA ASN A 60 -7.21 0.69 -4.97
C ASN A 60 -7.24 1.65 -3.78
N TYR A 61 -6.09 1.85 -3.15
CA TYR A 61 -5.94 2.71 -1.98
C TYR A 61 -4.79 3.69 -2.22
N ALA A 62 -4.97 4.94 -1.79
CA ALA A 62 -3.90 5.92 -1.67
C ALA A 62 -3.54 6.03 -0.18
N ILE A 63 -2.28 5.76 0.15
CA ILE A 63 -1.78 5.79 1.51
C ILE A 63 -0.87 7.00 1.64
N ASP A 64 -1.24 7.89 2.53
CA ASP A 64 -0.42 9.04 2.89
C ASP A 64 0.70 8.61 3.85
N LEU A 65 1.97 8.82 3.47
CA LEU A 65 3.14 8.51 4.28
C LEU A 65 3.64 9.69 5.13
N THR A 66 3.03 10.88 5.05
CA THR A 66 3.45 12.03 5.88
C THR A 66 3.37 11.65 7.36
N GLN A 67 4.50 11.62 8.04
CA GLN A 67 4.53 11.42 9.50
C GLN A 67 3.94 12.69 10.13
N GLU A 68 2.90 12.53 10.96
CA GLU A 68 2.44 13.60 11.85
C GLU A 68 3.39 13.71 13.05
#